data_AF-A0A3M0WRI8-F1
#
_entry.id   AF-A0A3M0WRI8-F1
#
_cell.length_a   1.000
_cell.length_b   1.000
_cell.length_c   1.000
_cell.angle_alpha   90.00
_cell.angle_beta   90.00
_cell.angle_gamma   90.00
#
_symmetry.space_group_name_H-M   'P 1'
#
loop_
_entity.id
_entity.type
_entity.pdbx_description
1 polymer ?
#
loop_
_entity_poly.entity_id
_entity_poly.type
_entity_poly.pdbx_seq_one_letter_code
_entity_poly.pdbx_strand_id
1 'polypeptide(L)'
;MSSEKKFEAIIEDIRSHGKEFECIYAIERLLKVSYKNFTDIFVDLLKELPRGFEHHQAVEAKIEFDGKTYRLHPFPETPWLIYSPILIHNEEVGGITVFYSREFPEADHGPFTHHELKMLRTIADRLAHYILQTKLRELHGDGKVSDEVKTVINEAGWKVVLDIIRKTEPNLFIRLLHKILHQLIWEGVHGAEKLLKLSSVELKPSGQKSTVDENRPLRKKVITNYDEYIEAILGLATDNFAPETLTLKIQEWIREDRTGGLVKTLENQDTSLSEISDAIRKYYHLAPEKFQMSPAVVKGLRVSLLRRFFTDQIQFINIAKEFVKITDFHRLIDKMVFPPTSHGKLGGKSAGLFLAKNILRREVKDAGITLKVKTPKTWHITSDGIMHFMYHNDLEEVYEQKYKDIEEVRLEYPQIVQMFKNSEFPPEMLKGLSFALDDFGTKPLIVRSSSLMEDQVGAAFSGKYKSLFLANQGKKRERLAALTDAVAEVYASTFGPDPIQYRSERGLIDFHEEMGIMIQEVVGTKVGKYYLPAFAGVAFSNNEFRWSPRIRRKDGLVRIVPGLGTRAVDRLSDDYPILVSPGQPNLRVNVSFEENIRYSPK
;
A
#
# COMPACT_ATOMS: atom_id res chain seq x y z
N MET A 1 13.09 -34.54 29.94
CA MET A 1 14.11 -33.76 29.19
C MET A 1 13.89 -33.82 27.67
N SER A 2 12.79 -33.30 27.09
CA SER A 2 12.58 -33.43 25.62
C SER A 2 11.72 -32.36 24.91
N SER A 3 11.20 -31.32 25.57
CA SER A 3 10.52 -30.20 24.87
C SER A 3 11.26 -28.87 25.03
N GLU A 4 11.72 -28.54 26.24
CA GLU A 4 12.50 -27.31 26.51
C GLU A 4 13.77 -27.22 25.66
N LYS A 5 14.58 -28.29 25.60
CA LYS A 5 15.78 -28.32 24.75
C LYS A 5 15.50 -28.16 23.25
N LYS A 6 14.33 -28.57 22.76
CA LYS A 6 13.94 -28.39 21.35
C LYS A 6 13.47 -26.96 21.09
N PHE A 7 12.82 -26.32 22.06
CA PHE A 7 12.35 -24.94 21.98
C PHE A 7 13.52 -23.95 22.07
N GLU A 8 14.49 -24.21 22.96
CA GLU A 8 15.75 -23.46 23.05
C GLU A 8 16.56 -23.57 21.75
N ALA A 9 16.68 -24.77 21.16
CA ALA A 9 17.36 -24.95 19.88
C ALA A 9 16.72 -24.17 18.72
N ILE A 10 15.39 -24.05 18.68
CA ILE A 10 14.68 -23.27 17.64
C ILE A 10 14.86 -21.76 17.86
N ILE A 11 14.86 -21.30 19.12
CA ILE A 11 15.13 -19.89 19.43
C ILE A 11 16.57 -19.52 19.12
N GLU A 12 17.52 -20.41 19.40
CA GLU A 12 18.93 -20.24 19.08
C GLU A 12 19.17 -20.23 17.57
N ASP A 13 18.48 -21.10 16.82
CA ASP A 13 18.47 -21.12 15.36
C ASP A 13 17.91 -19.82 14.77
N ILE A 14 16.74 -19.34 15.23
CA ILE A 14 16.15 -18.06 14.79
C ILE A 14 17.07 -16.86 15.11
N ARG A 15 17.74 -16.89 16.26
CA ARG A 15 18.67 -15.83 16.68
C ARG A 15 19.96 -15.84 15.89
N SER A 16 20.45 -17.01 15.49
CA SER A 16 21.58 -17.19 14.58
C SER A 16 21.24 -16.64 13.19
N HIS A 17 20.08 -17.02 12.65
CA HIS A 17 19.56 -16.49 11.37
C HIS A 17 19.41 -14.96 11.38
N GLY A 18 18.98 -14.36 12.49
CA GLY A 18 18.83 -12.91 12.63
C GLY A 18 20.14 -12.13 12.39
N LYS A 19 21.28 -12.64 12.88
CA LYS A 19 22.59 -11.97 12.76
C LYS A 19 23.09 -11.96 11.32
N GLU A 20 22.89 -13.04 10.58
CA GLU A 20 23.27 -13.15 9.16
C GLU A 20 22.48 -12.16 8.30
N PHE A 21 21.16 -12.08 8.52
CA PHE A 21 20.30 -11.14 7.82
C PHE A 21 20.66 -9.68 8.14
N GLU A 22 20.96 -9.36 9.40
CA GLU A 22 21.42 -8.02 9.79
C GLU A 22 22.75 -7.65 9.13
N CYS A 23 23.71 -8.60 9.05
CA CYS A 23 24.99 -8.40 8.38
C CYS A 23 24.80 -8.16 6.86
N ILE A 24 24.01 -9.00 6.18
CA ILE A 24 23.72 -8.84 4.75
C ILE A 24 23.02 -7.50 4.48
N TYR A 25 22.10 -7.08 5.34
CA TYR A 25 21.38 -5.81 5.21
C TYR A 25 22.27 -4.60 5.47
N ALA A 26 23.18 -4.68 6.45
CA ALA A 26 24.18 -3.65 6.73
C ALA A 26 25.13 -3.47 5.53
N ILE A 27 25.62 -4.57 4.96
CA ILE A 27 26.46 -4.56 3.76
C ILE A 27 25.67 -4.02 2.57
N GLU A 28 24.39 -4.35 2.41
CA GLU A 28 23.55 -3.79 1.34
C GLU A 28 23.34 -2.28 1.48
N ARG A 29 23.25 -1.77 2.71
CA ARG A 29 23.19 -0.34 2.98
C ARG A 29 24.51 0.34 2.62
N LEU A 30 25.65 -0.29 2.93
CA LEU A 30 26.97 0.22 2.55
C LEU A 30 27.13 0.26 1.03
N LEU A 31 26.79 -0.81 0.29
CA LEU A 31 26.90 -0.86 -1.17
C LEU A 31 25.97 0.11 -1.92
N LYS A 32 25.01 0.76 -1.23
CA LYS A 32 24.16 1.83 -1.79
C LYS A 32 24.78 3.23 -1.69
N VAL A 33 25.80 3.40 -0.85
CA VAL A 33 26.52 4.68 -0.70
C VAL A 33 27.52 4.81 -1.84
N SER A 34 27.60 5.98 -2.47
CA SER A 34 28.57 6.25 -3.54
C SER A 34 29.93 6.58 -2.94
N TYR A 35 30.84 5.63 -2.89
CA TYR A 35 32.22 5.86 -2.46
C TYR A 35 33.09 6.37 -3.62
N LYS A 36 34.19 7.04 -3.28
CA LYS A 36 35.16 7.55 -4.26
C LYS A 36 36.17 6.49 -4.70
N ASN A 37 36.55 5.56 -3.82
CA ASN A 37 37.54 4.51 -4.09
C ASN A 37 37.12 3.15 -3.51
N PHE A 38 37.55 2.05 -4.14
CA PHE A 38 37.29 0.69 -3.65
C PHE A 38 37.89 0.40 -2.26
N THR A 39 38.99 1.06 -1.93
CA THR A 39 39.68 0.90 -0.63
C THR A 39 38.78 1.26 0.55
N ASP A 40 38.02 2.35 0.46
CA ASP A 40 37.17 2.82 1.56
C ASP A 40 36.03 1.82 1.83
N ILE A 41 35.45 1.25 0.76
CA ILE A 41 34.41 0.23 0.86
C ILE A 41 34.94 -1.04 1.49
N PHE A 42 36.11 -1.52 1.07
CA PHE A 42 36.68 -2.75 1.61
C PHE A 42 36.99 -2.60 3.10
N VAL A 43 37.47 -1.43 3.54
CA VAL A 43 37.67 -1.15 4.96
C VAL A 43 36.35 -1.17 5.74
N ASP A 44 35.30 -0.54 5.24
CA ASP A 44 34.01 -0.51 5.95
C ASP A 44 33.31 -1.87 5.92
N LEU A 45 33.48 -2.64 4.85
CA LEU A 45 32.97 -4.01 4.75
C LEU A 45 33.69 -4.95 5.72
N LEU A 46 35.01 -4.81 5.88
CA LEU A 46 35.78 -5.58 6.86
C LEU A 46 35.37 -5.28 8.32
N LYS A 47 34.83 -4.08 8.62
CA LYS A 47 34.31 -3.74 9.97
C LYS A 47 32.97 -4.41 10.28
N GLU A 48 32.15 -4.61 9.26
CA GLU A 48 30.79 -5.14 9.42
C GLU A 48 30.75 -6.67 9.31
N LEU A 49 31.66 -7.28 8.54
CA LEU A 49 31.75 -8.74 8.35
C LEU A 49 31.72 -9.55 9.67
N PRO A 50 32.50 -9.22 10.71
CA PRO A 50 32.52 -9.99 11.96
C PRO A 50 31.16 -10.17 12.61
N ARG A 51 30.23 -9.20 12.46
CA ARG A 51 28.90 -9.23 13.11
C ARG A 51 27.99 -10.36 12.63
N GLY A 52 28.23 -10.88 11.43
CA GLY A 52 27.45 -11.96 10.84
C GLY A 52 27.85 -13.37 11.29
N PHE A 53 28.94 -13.50 12.05
CA PHE A 53 29.48 -14.80 12.48
C PHE A 53 29.16 -15.09 13.95
N GLU A 54 29.02 -16.36 14.28
CA GLU A 54 28.61 -16.82 15.61
C GLU A 54 29.58 -16.32 16.69
N HIS A 55 30.88 -16.42 16.41
CA HIS A 55 31.96 -15.96 17.28
C HIS A 55 32.58 -14.63 16.82
N HIS A 56 31.75 -13.62 16.53
CA HIS A 56 32.13 -12.28 16.04
C HIS A 56 33.35 -11.60 16.70
N GLN A 57 33.69 -11.89 17.97
CA GLN A 57 34.85 -11.31 18.66
C GLN A 57 36.20 -11.96 18.30
N ALA A 58 36.17 -13.11 17.65
CA ALA A 58 37.35 -13.89 17.26
C ALA A 58 37.50 -13.97 15.74
N VAL A 59 36.77 -13.14 14.98
CA VAL A 59 36.75 -13.15 13.51
C VAL A 59 37.73 -12.12 12.98
N GLU A 60 38.65 -12.58 12.14
CA GLU A 60 39.55 -11.74 11.37
C GLU A 60 39.28 -11.99 9.88
N ALA A 61 39.22 -10.93 9.07
CA ALA A 61 38.90 -11.04 7.65
C ALA A 61 39.93 -10.32 6.78
N LYS A 62 40.18 -10.88 5.59
CA LYS A 62 40.95 -10.24 4.52
C LYS A 62 40.19 -10.27 3.21
N ILE A 63 40.35 -9.22 2.41
CA ILE A 63 39.84 -9.14 1.04
C ILE A 63 41.03 -8.99 0.11
N GLU A 64 41.11 -9.83 -0.89
CA GLU A 64 42.11 -9.75 -1.95
C GLU A 64 41.40 -9.25 -3.22
N PHE A 65 41.90 -8.17 -3.82
CA PHE A 65 41.33 -7.60 -5.03
C PHE A 65 42.42 -6.90 -5.85
N ASP A 66 42.53 -7.26 -7.14
CA ASP A 66 43.47 -6.65 -8.09
C ASP A 66 44.94 -6.65 -7.61
N GLY A 67 45.39 -7.79 -7.06
CA GLY A 67 46.76 -7.98 -6.54
C GLY A 67 47.06 -7.25 -5.22
N LYS A 68 46.06 -6.61 -4.59
CA LYS A 68 46.20 -5.93 -3.29
C LYS A 68 45.41 -6.66 -2.20
N THR A 69 46.00 -6.77 -1.01
CA THR A 69 45.37 -7.36 0.17
C THR A 69 44.91 -6.28 1.14
N TYR A 70 43.64 -6.30 1.51
CA TYR A 70 43.00 -5.39 2.47
C TYR A 70 42.70 -6.11 3.78
N ARG A 71 43.10 -5.53 4.91
CA ARG A 71 42.86 -6.02 6.27
C ARG A 71 42.76 -4.84 7.25
N LEU A 72 42.00 -5.00 8.35
CA LEU A 72 41.86 -3.96 9.37
C LEU A 72 43.11 -3.83 10.24
N HIS A 73 43.65 -4.96 10.69
CA HIS A 73 44.88 -5.03 11.49
C HIS A 73 45.72 -6.22 11.02
N PRO A 74 47.04 -6.25 11.29
CA PRO A 74 47.86 -7.43 11.06
C PRO A 74 47.53 -8.52 12.10
N PHE A 75 47.13 -9.70 11.64
CA PHE A 75 46.87 -10.87 12.47
C PHE A 75 47.59 -12.11 11.88
N PRO A 76 47.93 -13.12 12.70
CA PRO A 76 48.48 -14.38 12.20
C PRO A 76 47.38 -15.20 11.51
N GLU A 77 47.63 -15.66 10.28
CA GLU A 77 46.70 -16.54 9.56
C GLU A 77 46.61 -17.90 10.29
N THR A 78 45.39 -18.29 10.65
CA THR A 78 45.11 -19.55 11.35
C THR A 78 44.65 -20.62 10.36
N PRO A 79 44.77 -21.92 10.71
CA PRO A 79 44.26 -23.00 9.85
C PRO A 79 42.72 -23.05 9.78
N TRP A 80 42.02 -22.32 10.65
CA TRP A 80 40.57 -22.26 10.70
C TRP A 80 40.05 -21.11 9.83
N LEU A 81 39.93 -21.37 8.53
CA LEU A 81 39.52 -20.37 7.54
C LEU A 81 38.40 -20.85 6.63
N ILE A 82 37.60 -19.90 6.14
CA ILE A 82 36.70 -20.07 5.00
C ILE A 82 37.02 -19.04 3.92
N TYR A 83 36.88 -19.48 2.67
CA TYR A 83 37.18 -18.69 1.48
C TYR A 83 35.95 -18.60 0.56
N SER A 84 35.70 -17.41 0.02
CA SER A 84 34.76 -17.22 -1.07
C SER A 84 35.38 -16.36 -2.18
N PRO A 85 35.46 -16.87 -3.42
CA PRO A 85 35.95 -16.10 -4.55
C PRO A 85 34.96 -15.00 -4.95
N ILE A 86 35.47 -13.88 -5.43
CA ILE A 86 34.71 -12.81 -6.07
C ILE A 86 34.83 -13.03 -7.58
N LEU A 87 33.75 -13.51 -8.20
CA LEU A 87 33.71 -13.89 -9.61
C LEU A 87 33.03 -12.80 -10.46
N ILE A 88 33.73 -12.30 -11.48
CA ILE A 88 33.16 -11.40 -12.50
C ILE A 88 33.31 -12.08 -13.86
N HIS A 89 32.20 -12.35 -14.56
CA HIS A 89 32.20 -13.12 -15.82
C HIS A 89 32.91 -14.47 -15.74
N ASN A 90 32.80 -15.17 -14.60
CA ASN A 90 33.50 -16.43 -14.32
C ASN A 90 35.04 -16.32 -14.17
N GLU A 91 35.61 -15.11 -14.19
CA GLU A 91 37.00 -14.86 -13.83
C GLU A 91 37.10 -14.40 -12.37
N GLU A 92 38.05 -14.99 -11.65
CA GLU A 92 38.33 -14.66 -10.25
C GLU A 92 39.13 -13.37 -10.18
N VAL A 93 38.46 -12.28 -9.82
CA VAL A 93 39.07 -10.94 -9.70
C VAL A 93 39.62 -10.66 -8.30
N GLY A 94 39.35 -11.57 -7.37
CA GLY A 94 39.66 -11.44 -5.95
C GLY A 94 38.91 -12.46 -5.10
N GLY A 95 39.02 -12.32 -3.79
CA GLY A 95 38.38 -13.23 -2.85
C GLY A 95 38.29 -12.66 -1.44
N ILE A 96 37.34 -13.20 -0.67
CA ILE A 96 37.15 -12.86 0.74
C ILE A 96 37.54 -14.09 1.55
N THR A 97 38.48 -13.92 2.47
CA THR A 97 38.89 -14.96 3.42
C THR A 97 38.57 -14.52 4.83
N VAL A 98 37.95 -15.41 5.61
CA VAL A 98 37.61 -15.18 7.02
C VAL A 98 38.30 -16.25 7.86
N PHE A 99 38.88 -15.82 8.98
CA PHE A 99 39.65 -16.64 9.92
C PHE A 99 39.04 -16.55 11.32
N TYR A 100 39.10 -17.65 12.07
CA TYR A 100 38.94 -17.60 13.53
C TYR A 100 40.28 -17.54 14.24
N SER A 101 40.42 -16.65 15.23
CA SER A 101 41.67 -16.39 15.94
C SER A 101 42.10 -17.51 16.91
N ARG A 102 41.23 -18.50 17.15
CA ARG A 102 41.46 -19.66 18.02
C ARG A 102 40.59 -20.84 17.57
N GLU A 103 40.89 -22.03 18.07
CA GLU A 103 40.10 -23.23 17.83
C GLU A 103 38.72 -23.12 18.48
N PHE A 104 37.69 -23.46 17.73
CA PHE A 104 36.29 -23.56 18.17
C PHE A 104 35.75 -24.96 17.83
N PRO A 105 34.64 -25.40 18.45
CA PRO A 105 34.05 -26.72 18.17
C PRO A 105 33.78 -26.92 16.68
N GLU A 106 34.02 -28.14 16.18
CA GLU A 106 33.70 -28.49 14.79
C GLU A 106 32.18 -28.42 14.53
N ALA A 107 31.83 -27.69 13.48
CA ALA A 107 30.52 -27.58 12.87
C ALA A 107 30.55 -28.24 11.47
N ASP A 108 30.07 -27.58 10.42
CA ASP A 108 29.93 -28.17 9.07
C ASP A 108 31.20 -28.04 8.22
N HIS A 109 31.93 -26.93 8.36
CA HIS A 109 33.13 -26.60 7.57
C HIS A 109 34.27 -26.19 8.52
N GLY A 110 34.76 -27.15 9.31
CA GLY A 110 35.62 -26.84 10.45
C GLY A 110 34.79 -26.11 11.53
N PRO A 111 35.25 -25.01 12.13
CA PRO A 111 34.47 -24.26 13.13
C PRO A 111 33.35 -23.38 12.55
N PHE A 112 33.10 -23.41 11.24
CA PHE A 112 32.09 -22.58 10.57
C PHE A 112 30.84 -23.40 10.20
N THR A 113 29.68 -22.75 10.26
CA THR A 113 28.40 -23.36 9.86
C THR A 113 28.15 -23.23 8.36
N HIS A 114 27.24 -24.06 7.81
CA HIS A 114 26.82 -23.95 6.40
C HIS A 114 26.20 -22.59 6.06
N HIS A 115 25.53 -21.97 7.03
CA HIS A 115 24.87 -20.68 6.87
C HIS A 115 25.88 -19.52 6.80
N GLU A 116 26.95 -19.56 7.62
CA GLU A 116 28.06 -18.60 7.54
C GLU A 116 28.78 -18.65 6.18
N LEU A 117 29.00 -19.85 5.64
CA LEU A 117 29.58 -20.01 4.30
C LEU A 117 28.66 -19.45 3.21
N LYS A 118 27.34 -19.68 3.32
CA LYS A 118 26.34 -19.16 2.39
C LYS A 118 26.24 -17.64 2.46
N MET A 119 26.32 -17.06 3.66
CA MET A 119 26.38 -15.61 3.87
C MET A 119 27.63 -15.02 3.19
N LEU A 120 28.80 -15.61 3.42
CA LEU A 120 30.06 -15.14 2.81
C LEU A 120 30.00 -15.18 1.28
N ARG A 121 29.45 -16.25 0.69
CA ARG A 121 29.20 -16.34 -0.76
C ARG A 121 28.26 -15.26 -1.27
N THR A 122 27.16 -15.04 -0.55
CA THR A 122 26.18 -13.99 -0.91
C THR A 122 26.81 -12.58 -0.86
N ILE A 123 27.73 -12.34 0.07
CA ILE A 123 28.46 -11.08 0.18
C ILE A 123 29.46 -10.93 -0.98
N ALA A 124 30.19 -12.00 -1.34
CA ALA A 124 31.11 -12.00 -2.47
C ALA A 124 30.38 -11.72 -3.81
N ASP A 125 29.23 -12.33 -4.04
CA ASP A 125 28.41 -12.10 -5.24
C ASP A 125 27.88 -10.67 -5.34
N ARG A 126 27.51 -10.07 -4.20
CA ARG A 126 27.06 -8.67 -4.12
C ARG A 126 28.20 -7.69 -4.37
N LEU A 127 29.39 -7.99 -3.85
CA LEU A 127 30.60 -7.21 -4.13
C LEU A 127 30.99 -7.28 -5.61
N ALA A 128 30.92 -8.46 -6.23
CA ALA A 128 31.15 -8.63 -7.66
C ALA A 128 30.21 -7.72 -8.49
N HIS A 129 28.91 -7.68 -8.15
CA HIS A 129 27.94 -6.79 -8.79
C HIS A 129 28.27 -5.30 -8.59
N TYR A 130 28.67 -4.91 -7.38
CA TYR A 130 29.04 -3.52 -7.09
C TYR A 130 30.28 -3.08 -7.86
N ILE A 131 31.31 -3.94 -7.92
CA ILE A 131 32.55 -3.68 -8.67
C ILE A 131 32.24 -3.53 -10.17
N LEU A 132 31.42 -4.43 -10.73
CA LEU A 132 30.98 -4.35 -12.12
C LEU A 132 30.23 -3.04 -12.40
N GLN A 133 29.28 -2.68 -11.54
CA GLN A 133 28.49 -1.45 -11.70
C GLN A 133 29.37 -0.19 -11.60
N THR A 134 30.38 -0.19 -10.73
CA THR A 134 31.29 0.94 -10.55
C THR A 134 32.24 1.08 -11.75
N LYS A 135 32.83 -0.02 -12.23
CA LYS A 135 33.64 -0.03 -13.47
C LYS A 135 32.82 0.44 -14.67
N LEU A 136 31.55 0.03 -14.78
CA LEU A 136 30.63 0.50 -15.84
C LEU A 136 30.31 2.00 -15.74
N ARG A 137 30.35 2.61 -14.55
CA ARG A 137 30.12 4.06 -14.38
C ARG A 137 31.37 4.88 -14.72
N GLU A 138 32.55 4.41 -14.36
CA GLU A 138 33.82 5.05 -14.74
C GLU A 138 34.01 5.06 -16.27
N LEU A 139 33.56 4.00 -16.96
CA LEU A 139 33.57 3.89 -18.43
C LEU A 139 32.56 4.79 -19.17
N HIS A 140 31.53 5.31 -18.48
CA HIS A 140 30.61 6.29 -19.05
C HIS A 140 31.07 7.75 -18.84
N GLY A 141 32.08 7.97 -17.99
CA GLY A 141 32.55 9.31 -17.60
C GLY A 141 33.60 9.93 -18.55
N ASP A 142 34.40 9.12 -19.25
CA ASP A 142 35.42 9.61 -20.18
C ASP A 142 35.13 9.16 -21.61
N GLY A 143 34.78 10.15 -22.45
CA GLY A 143 34.35 9.99 -23.83
C GLY A 143 35.46 9.60 -24.82
N LYS A 144 36.06 8.42 -24.65
CA LYS A 144 36.83 7.74 -25.71
C LYS A 144 36.45 6.26 -25.74
N VAL A 145 35.41 5.96 -26.49
CA VAL A 145 34.98 4.59 -26.80
C VAL A 145 35.91 4.04 -27.89
N SER A 146 36.71 3.03 -27.57
CA SER A 146 37.32 2.16 -28.58
C SER A 146 36.22 1.32 -29.23
N ASP A 147 36.18 1.29 -30.56
CA ASP A 147 35.17 0.58 -31.35
C ASP A 147 35.22 -0.95 -31.17
N GLU A 148 36.21 -1.50 -30.45
CA GLU A 148 36.32 -2.93 -30.12
C GLU A 148 35.38 -3.40 -28.98
N VAL A 149 34.82 -2.48 -28.17
CA VAL A 149 33.93 -2.85 -27.04
C VAL A 149 32.45 -2.80 -27.42
N LYS A 150 32.08 -2.06 -28.48
CA LYS A 150 30.72 -2.04 -29.02
C LYS A 150 30.29 -3.40 -29.57
N THR A 151 31.22 -4.18 -30.12
CA THR A 151 30.96 -5.51 -30.68
C THR A 151 30.66 -6.56 -29.59
N VAL A 152 31.36 -6.52 -28.45
CA VAL A 152 31.19 -7.53 -27.38
C VAL A 152 29.87 -7.37 -26.60
N ILE A 153 29.39 -6.14 -26.42
CA ILE A 153 28.10 -5.88 -25.73
C ILE A 153 26.91 -6.09 -26.68
N ASN A 154 27.07 -5.84 -27.98
CA ASN A 154 26.00 -6.04 -28.95
C ASN A 154 25.75 -7.51 -29.30
N GLU A 155 26.74 -8.40 -29.31
CA GLU A 155 26.49 -9.79 -29.79
C GLU A 155 25.84 -10.72 -28.74
N ALA A 156 25.94 -10.42 -27.43
CA ALA A 156 25.46 -11.33 -26.36
C ALA A 156 24.58 -10.70 -25.26
N GLY A 157 24.34 -9.38 -25.29
CA GLY A 157 23.80 -8.61 -24.16
C GLY A 157 22.45 -9.10 -23.59
N TRP A 158 21.51 -9.54 -24.42
CA TRP A 158 20.19 -9.99 -23.95
C TRP A 158 20.19 -11.42 -23.39
N LYS A 159 21.09 -12.29 -23.86
CA LYS A 159 21.23 -13.67 -23.37
C LYS A 159 21.73 -13.68 -21.93
N VAL A 160 22.72 -12.82 -21.63
CA VAL A 160 23.25 -12.64 -20.27
C VAL A 160 22.16 -12.16 -19.30
N VAL A 161 21.32 -11.21 -19.73
CA VAL A 161 20.20 -10.72 -18.91
C VAL A 161 19.18 -11.82 -18.64
N LEU A 162 18.83 -12.63 -19.64
CA LEU A 162 17.89 -13.73 -19.48
C LEU A 162 18.45 -14.85 -18.60
N ASP A 163 19.75 -15.17 -18.68
CA ASP A 163 20.39 -16.17 -17.83
C ASP A 163 20.45 -15.75 -16.37
N ILE A 164 20.71 -14.48 -16.10
CA ILE A 164 20.62 -13.92 -14.74
C ILE A 164 19.18 -14.08 -14.22
N ILE A 165 18.18 -13.69 -15.01
CA ILE A 165 16.76 -13.80 -14.63
C ILE A 165 16.33 -15.26 -14.46
N ARG A 166 16.83 -16.19 -15.29
CA ARG A 166 16.57 -17.63 -15.16
C ARG A 166 17.00 -18.15 -13.79
N LYS A 167 18.13 -17.65 -13.25
CA LYS A 167 18.66 -18.03 -11.94
C LYS A 167 18.02 -17.28 -10.77
N THR A 168 17.70 -16.00 -10.93
CA THR A 168 17.17 -15.16 -9.83
C THR A 168 15.65 -15.18 -9.72
N GLU A 169 14.93 -15.16 -10.85
CA GLU A 169 13.46 -15.07 -10.91
C GLU A 169 12.89 -15.99 -12.02
N PRO A 170 12.79 -17.32 -11.78
CA PRO A 170 12.37 -18.28 -12.80
C PRO A 170 11.01 -17.96 -13.43
N ASN A 171 10.06 -17.45 -12.64
CA ASN A 171 8.73 -17.10 -13.13
C ASN A 171 8.75 -15.90 -14.11
N LEU A 172 9.65 -14.92 -13.90
CA LEU A 172 9.83 -13.80 -14.81
C LEU A 172 10.43 -14.29 -16.13
N PHE A 173 11.42 -15.18 -16.06
CA PHE A 173 12.04 -15.81 -17.23
C PHE A 173 11.01 -16.48 -18.15
N ILE A 174 10.11 -17.30 -17.59
CA ILE A 174 9.07 -17.99 -18.37
C ILE A 174 8.13 -16.98 -19.08
N ARG A 175 7.73 -15.91 -18.39
CA ARG A 175 6.88 -14.87 -18.98
C ARG A 175 7.59 -14.14 -20.12
N LEU A 176 8.88 -13.82 -19.95
CA LEU A 176 9.69 -13.21 -21.00
C LEU A 176 9.84 -14.15 -22.20
N LEU A 177 10.08 -15.44 -21.98
CA LEU A 177 10.16 -16.46 -23.03
C LEU A 177 8.88 -16.52 -23.88
N HIS A 178 7.71 -16.50 -23.22
CA HIS A 178 6.42 -16.45 -23.92
C HIS A 178 6.24 -15.14 -24.72
N LYS A 179 6.67 -14.00 -24.18
CA LYS A 179 6.61 -12.72 -24.91
C LYS A 179 7.52 -12.71 -26.15
N ILE A 180 8.71 -13.30 -26.06
CA ILE A 180 9.62 -13.49 -27.19
C ILE A 180 8.95 -14.36 -28.26
N LEU A 181 8.36 -15.49 -27.87
CA LEU A 181 7.67 -16.39 -28.79
C LEU A 181 6.48 -15.70 -29.48
N HIS A 182 5.67 -14.94 -28.75
CA HIS A 182 4.56 -14.18 -29.32
C HIS A 182 5.04 -13.11 -30.31
N GLN A 183 6.15 -12.42 -30.01
CA GLN A 183 6.73 -11.45 -30.93
C GLN A 183 7.24 -12.13 -32.21
N LEU A 184 7.90 -13.29 -32.12
CA LEU A 184 8.34 -14.08 -33.29
C LEU A 184 7.17 -14.45 -34.21
N ILE A 185 6.01 -14.78 -33.62
CA ILE A 185 4.79 -15.12 -34.38
C ILE A 185 4.21 -13.87 -35.05
N TRP A 186 4.19 -12.74 -34.37
CA TRP A 186 3.70 -11.47 -34.93
C TRP A 186 4.52 -10.99 -36.12
N GLU A 187 5.83 -11.24 -36.13
CA GLU A 187 6.72 -10.94 -37.26
C GLU A 187 6.66 -12.02 -38.38
N GLY A 188 5.88 -13.09 -38.20
CA GLY A 188 5.68 -14.13 -39.21
C GLY A 188 6.83 -15.13 -39.35
N VAL A 189 7.67 -15.31 -38.32
CA VAL A 189 8.83 -16.22 -38.37
C VAL A 189 8.39 -17.68 -38.52
N HIS A 190 8.83 -18.33 -39.60
CA HIS A 190 8.57 -19.75 -39.85
C HIS A 190 9.20 -20.64 -38.77
N GLY A 191 8.36 -21.39 -38.05
CA GLY A 191 8.78 -22.28 -36.95
C GLY A 191 8.23 -21.88 -35.58
N ALA A 192 7.98 -20.58 -35.35
CA ALA A 192 7.44 -20.08 -34.09
C ALA A 192 6.01 -20.58 -33.81
N GLU A 193 5.16 -20.71 -34.84
CA GLU A 193 3.81 -21.29 -34.71
C GLU A 193 3.82 -22.77 -34.30
N LYS A 194 4.85 -23.54 -34.73
CA LYS A 194 5.00 -24.94 -34.33
C LYS A 194 5.36 -25.05 -32.86
N LEU A 195 6.24 -24.17 -32.37
CA LEU A 195 6.58 -24.07 -30.94
C LEU A 195 5.38 -23.62 -30.11
N LEU A 196 4.57 -22.69 -30.61
CA LEU A 196 3.32 -22.32 -29.92
C LEU A 196 2.35 -23.50 -29.84
N LYS A 197 2.18 -24.30 -30.90
CA LYS A 197 1.31 -25.50 -30.90
C LYS A 197 1.81 -26.63 -29.98
N LEU A 198 3.11 -26.65 -29.66
CA LEU A 198 3.69 -27.57 -28.69
C LEU A 198 3.40 -27.15 -27.24
N SER A 199 3.32 -25.84 -26.98
CA SER A 199 2.99 -25.28 -25.65
C SER A 199 1.50 -24.97 -25.43
N SER A 200 0.73 -24.79 -26.50
CA SER A 200 -0.70 -24.46 -26.44
C SER A 200 -1.58 -25.70 -26.56
N VAL A 201 -2.69 -25.62 -25.84
CA VAL A 201 -3.85 -26.45 -26.06
C VAL A 201 -4.29 -26.24 -27.51
N GLU A 202 -4.54 -27.32 -28.26
CA GLU A 202 -4.88 -27.28 -29.69
C GLU A 202 -5.96 -26.23 -30.03
N LEU A 203 -5.52 -25.07 -30.53
CA LEU A 203 -6.35 -24.26 -31.40
C LEU A 203 -6.19 -24.87 -32.79
N LYS A 204 -7.21 -25.61 -33.24
CA LYS A 204 -7.22 -26.27 -34.54
C LYS A 204 -6.77 -25.29 -35.64
N PRO A 205 -6.00 -25.75 -36.65
CA PRO A 205 -5.58 -24.90 -37.76
C PRO A 205 -6.80 -24.31 -38.45
N SER A 206 -6.74 -23.02 -38.75
CA SER A 206 -7.70 -22.32 -39.60
C SER A 206 -7.96 -23.12 -40.88
N GLY A 207 -9.16 -23.69 -41.01
CA GLY A 207 -9.54 -24.46 -42.19
C GLY A 207 -10.81 -25.31 -42.07
N GLN A 208 -11.26 -25.67 -40.86
CA GLN A 208 -12.54 -26.36 -40.68
C GLN A 208 -13.41 -25.63 -39.65
N LYS A 209 -14.49 -25.00 -40.14
CA LYS A 209 -15.61 -24.54 -39.31
C LYS A 209 -16.30 -25.77 -38.72
N SER A 210 -15.83 -26.27 -37.58
CA SER A 210 -16.67 -27.06 -36.69
C SER A 210 -17.35 -26.11 -35.72
N THR A 211 -18.58 -25.74 -36.06
CA THR A 211 -19.55 -25.14 -35.15
C THR A 211 -19.85 -26.15 -34.05
N VAL A 212 -19.27 -25.98 -32.86
CA VAL A 212 -19.81 -26.27 -31.51
C VAL A 212 -18.62 -26.09 -30.57
N ASP A 213 -18.67 -25.02 -29.76
CA ASP A 213 -17.80 -24.83 -28.61
C ASP A 213 -18.24 -25.87 -27.57
N GLU A 214 -17.62 -27.05 -27.58
CA GLU A 214 -17.99 -28.14 -26.67
C GLU A 214 -17.67 -27.71 -25.24
N ASN A 215 -18.67 -27.69 -24.35
CA ASN A 215 -18.52 -27.38 -22.92
C ASN A 215 -17.79 -28.52 -22.18
N ARG A 216 -16.56 -28.82 -22.59
CA ARG A 216 -15.66 -29.82 -22.00
C ARG A 216 -14.28 -29.21 -21.77
N PRO A 217 -13.61 -29.51 -20.65
CA PRO A 217 -12.26 -29.04 -20.41
C PRO A 217 -11.32 -29.54 -21.51
N LEU A 218 -10.51 -28.64 -22.05
CA LEU A 218 -9.48 -29.03 -23.00
C LEU A 218 -8.38 -29.84 -22.29
N ARG A 219 -7.79 -30.81 -23.00
CA ARG A 219 -6.74 -31.66 -22.43
C ARG A 219 -5.45 -30.86 -22.23
N LYS A 220 -4.89 -30.92 -21.03
CA LYS A 220 -3.56 -30.37 -20.70
C LYS A 220 -2.49 -31.12 -21.49
N LYS A 221 -1.70 -30.41 -22.29
CA LYS A 221 -0.44 -30.93 -22.86
C LYS A 221 0.70 -30.59 -21.90
N VAL A 222 1.55 -31.58 -21.60
CA VAL A 222 2.75 -31.41 -20.77
C VAL A 222 3.95 -31.39 -21.71
N ILE A 223 4.81 -30.38 -21.58
CA ILE A 223 6.05 -30.28 -22.34
C ILE A 223 7.04 -31.26 -21.72
N THR A 224 7.44 -32.29 -22.48
CA THR A 224 8.31 -33.38 -21.99
C THR A 224 9.78 -32.97 -21.92
N ASN A 225 10.25 -32.09 -22.81
CA ASN A 225 11.62 -31.55 -22.84
C ASN A 225 11.58 -30.02 -22.79
N TYR A 226 11.68 -29.46 -21.59
CA TYR A 226 11.57 -28.02 -21.36
C TYR A 226 12.82 -27.24 -21.82
N ASP A 227 14.01 -27.83 -21.67
CA ASP A 227 15.27 -27.18 -22.07
C ASP A 227 15.41 -27.06 -23.60
N GLU A 228 15.08 -28.12 -24.35
CA GLU A 228 15.07 -28.07 -25.82
C GLU A 228 14.06 -27.04 -26.35
N TYR A 229 12.94 -26.88 -25.65
CA TYR A 229 11.93 -25.88 -25.99
C TYR A 229 12.43 -24.44 -25.79
N ILE A 230 13.17 -24.19 -24.70
CA ILE A 230 13.80 -22.88 -24.44
C ILE A 230 14.85 -22.58 -25.51
N GLU A 231 15.77 -23.51 -25.76
CA GLU A 231 16.84 -23.33 -26.74
C GLU A 231 16.29 -23.08 -28.15
N ALA A 232 15.22 -23.77 -28.54
CA ALA A 232 14.57 -23.55 -29.84
C ALA A 232 13.99 -22.12 -29.97
N ILE A 233 13.40 -21.57 -28.89
CA ILE A 233 12.88 -20.19 -28.90
C ILE A 233 14.02 -19.18 -28.96
N LEU A 234 15.07 -19.38 -28.16
CA LEU A 234 16.23 -18.48 -28.10
C LEU A 234 17.03 -18.51 -29.41
N GLY A 235 17.15 -19.68 -30.05
CA GLY A 235 17.74 -19.85 -31.38
C GLY A 235 16.97 -19.05 -32.42
N LEU A 236 15.65 -19.25 -32.52
CA LEU A 236 14.80 -18.49 -33.46
C LEU A 236 14.84 -16.98 -33.20
N ALA A 237 14.93 -16.55 -31.94
CA ALA A 237 15.07 -15.14 -31.60
C ALA A 237 16.43 -14.56 -32.05
N THR A 238 17.51 -15.35 -31.96
CA THR A 238 18.85 -14.95 -32.40
C THR A 238 18.90 -14.81 -33.92
N ASP A 239 18.26 -15.73 -34.65
CA ASP A 239 18.34 -15.79 -36.11
C ASP A 239 17.49 -14.70 -36.81
N ASN A 240 16.48 -14.14 -36.12
CA ASN A 240 15.48 -13.27 -36.74
C ASN A 240 15.45 -11.83 -36.19
N PHE A 241 16.10 -11.53 -35.05
CA PHE A 241 16.09 -10.19 -34.46
C PHE A 241 17.50 -9.65 -34.24
N ALA A 242 17.67 -8.36 -34.51
CA ALA A 242 18.86 -7.62 -34.10
C ALA A 242 18.97 -7.60 -32.56
N PRO A 243 20.16 -7.88 -31.99
CA PRO A 243 20.36 -7.95 -30.54
C PRO A 243 19.93 -6.69 -29.78
N GLU A 244 20.07 -5.52 -30.38
CA GLU A 244 19.73 -4.22 -29.78
C GLU A 244 18.21 -4.08 -29.61
N THR A 245 17.44 -4.50 -30.62
CA THR A 245 15.97 -4.47 -30.59
C THR A 245 15.41 -5.40 -29.52
N LEU A 246 15.98 -6.60 -29.39
CA LEU A 246 15.54 -7.56 -28.39
C LEU A 246 15.88 -7.10 -26.97
N THR A 247 17.07 -6.52 -26.77
CA THR A 247 17.50 -5.95 -25.48
C THR A 247 16.54 -4.86 -25.01
N LEU A 248 16.16 -3.93 -25.90
CA LEU A 248 15.19 -2.87 -25.60
C LEU A 248 13.80 -3.43 -25.24
N LYS A 249 13.31 -4.42 -26.00
CA LYS A 249 12.01 -5.08 -25.72
C LYS A 249 12.02 -5.84 -24.39
N ILE A 250 13.09 -6.57 -24.08
CA ILE A 250 13.23 -7.29 -22.80
C ILE A 250 13.28 -6.30 -21.64
N GLN A 251 14.03 -5.20 -21.76
CA GLN A 251 14.05 -4.14 -20.74
C GLN A 251 12.67 -3.51 -20.53
N GLU A 252 11.92 -3.28 -21.61
CA GLU A 252 10.53 -2.81 -21.56
C GLU A 252 9.63 -3.83 -20.83
N TRP A 253 9.69 -5.11 -21.17
CA TRP A 253 8.89 -6.15 -20.53
C TRP A 253 9.25 -6.39 -19.06
N ILE A 254 10.53 -6.27 -18.68
CA ILE A 254 10.95 -6.32 -17.27
C ILE A 254 10.37 -5.11 -16.50
N ARG A 255 10.36 -3.92 -17.12
CA ARG A 255 9.74 -2.73 -16.54
C ARG A 255 8.23 -2.92 -16.38
N GLU A 256 7.56 -3.50 -17.37
CA GLU A 256 6.14 -3.88 -17.28
C GLU A 256 5.89 -4.93 -16.19
N ASP A 257 6.75 -5.94 -16.02
CA ASP A 257 6.56 -6.96 -14.98
C ASP A 257 6.69 -6.38 -13.56
N ARG A 258 7.62 -5.45 -13.36
CA ARG A 258 7.71 -4.67 -12.11
C ARG A 258 6.44 -3.88 -11.82
N THR A 259 5.72 -3.40 -12.85
CA THR A 259 4.38 -2.83 -12.67
C THR A 259 3.31 -3.88 -12.41
N GLY A 260 3.47 -5.07 -12.96
CA GLY A 260 2.62 -6.24 -12.72
C GLY A 260 2.64 -6.69 -11.26
N GLY A 261 3.76 -6.51 -10.54
CA GLY A 261 3.83 -6.74 -9.10
C GLY A 261 2.81 -5.91 -8.31
N LEU A 262 2.72 -4.60 -8.59
CA LEU A 262 1.73 -3.71 -7.97
C LEU A 262 0.30 -4.13 -8.32
N VAL A 263 0.05 -4.48 -9.58
CA VAL A 263 -1.28 -4.97 -10.01
C VAL A 263 -1.64 -6.24 -9.27
N LYS A 264 -0.72 -7.21 -9.17
CA LYS A 264 -0.94 -8.49 -8.48
C LYS A 264 -1.24 -8.29 -6.99
N THR A 265 -0.51 -7.41 -6.32
CA THR A 265 -0.75 -7.06 -4.91
C THR A 265 -2.12 -6.42 -4.72
N LEU A 266 -2.60 -5.60 -5.66
CA LEU A 266 -3.90 -4.92 -5.53
C LEU A 266 -5.09 -5.81 -5.90
N GLU A 267 -4.91 -6.69 -6.90
CA GLU A 267 -5.94 -7.63 -7.37
C GLU A 267 -6.10 -8.85 -6.45
N ASN A 268 -5.02 -9.29 -5.81
CA ASN A 268 -5.11 -10.37 -4.84
C ASN A 268 -5.91 -9.90 -3.62
N GLN A 269 -7.05 -10.55 -3.33
CA GLN A 269 -7.96 -10.17 -2.24
C GLN A 269 -7.36 -10.40 -0.85
N ASP A 270 -6.44 -11.36 -0.73
CA ASP A 270 -5.80 -11.73 0.54
C ASP A 270 -4.68 -10.77 0.95
N THR A 271 -4.34 -9.81 0.10
CA THR A 271 -3.33 -8.80 0.43
C THR A 271 -3.88 -7.83 1.48
N SER A 272 -3.10 -7.60 2.54
CA SER A 272 -3.43 -6.67 3.62
C SER A 272 -3.24 -5.21 3.19
N LEU A 273 -3.90 -4.28 3.89
CA LEU A 273 -3.70 -2.85 3.68
C LEU A 273 -2.26 -2.42 3.96
N SER A 274 -1.53 -3.11 4.84
CA SER A 274 -0.10 -2.85 5.08
C SER A 274 0.73 -3.15 3.84
N GLU A 275 0.53 -4.32 3.22
CA GLU A 275 1.22 -4.71 1.99
C GLU A 275 0.87 -3.79 0.82
N ILE A 276 -0.40 -3.41 0.68
CA ILE A 276 -0.87 -2.44 -0.31
C ILE A 276 -0.20 -1.07 -0.08
N SER A 277 -0.13 -0.63 1.17
CA SER A 277 0.48 0.64 1.54
C SER A 277 1.96 0.68 1.20
N ASP A 278 2.68 -0.40 1.48
CA ASP A 278 4.10 -0.52 1.15
C ASP A 278 4.33 -0.60 -0.36
N ALA A 279 3.48 -1.29 -1.10
CA ALA A 279 3.55 -1.34 -2.56
C ALA A 279 3.34 0.05 -3.18
N ILE A 280 2.39 0.84 -2.68
CA ILE A 280 2.11 2.21 -3.15
C ILE A 280 3.26 3.16 -2.76
N ARG A 281 3.82 3.04 -1.56
CA ARG A 281 5.00 3.82 -1.13
C ARG A 281 6.21 3.51 -2.00
N LYS A 282 6.51 2.23 -2.25
CA LYS A 282 7.57 1.79 -3.17
C LYS A 282 7.37 2.38 -4.57
N TYR A 283 6.15 2.33 -5.09
CA TYR A 283 5.81 2.93 -6.39
C TYR A 283 6.07 4.45 -6.41
N TYR A 284 5.68 5.17 -5.35
CA TYR A 284 5.86 6.62 -5.27
C TYR A 284 7.33 7.03 -5.18
N HIS A 285 8.14 6.33 -4.39
CA HIS A 285 9.57 6.63 -4.21
C HIS A 285 10.44 6.29 -5.43
N LEU A 286 10.03 5.33 -6.26
CA LEU A 286 10.75 4.93 -7.49
C LEU A 286 10.57 5.92 -8.67
N ALA A 287 9.92 7.07 -8.43
CA ALA A 287 9.55 8.12 -9.38
C ALA A 287 8.53 7.66 -10.45
N PRO A 288 7.28 8.17 -10.43
CA PRO A 288 6.23 7.80 -11.39
C PRO A 288 6.61 8.00 -12.87
N GLU A 289 7.52 8.95 -13.16
CA GLU A 289 8.00 9.24 -14.52
C GLU A 289 8.81 8.09 -15.13
N LYS A 290 9.37 7.19 -14.31
CA LYS A 290 10.07 5.99 -14.77
C LYS A 290 9.13 4.83 -15.11
N PHE A 291 7.85 4.91 -14.69
CA PHE A 291 6.84 3.91 -14.97
C PHE A 291 5.94 4.37 -16.12
N GLN A 292 6.33 4.08 -17.36
CA GLN A 292 5.43 4.17 -18.51
C GLN A 292 4.38 3.06 -18.41
N MET A 293 3.30 3.30 -17.66
CA MET A 293 2.15 2.41 -17.60
C MET A 293 1.16 2.76 -18.71
N SER A 294 0.57 1.74 -19.34
CA SER A 294 -0.50 1.97 -20.30
C SER A 294 -1.73 2.62 -19.62
N PRO A 295 -2.51 3.45 -20.34
CA PRO A 295 -3.71 4.06 -19.77
C PRO A 295 -4.71 3.03 -19.21
N ALA A 296 -4.77 1.83 -19.80
CA ALA A 296 -5.62 0.74 -19.35
C ALA A 296 -5.18 0.20 -17.97
N VAL A 297 -3.86 -0.02 -17.77
CA VAL A 297 -3.31 -0.47 -16.48
C VAL A 297 -3.55 0.58 -15.40
N VAL A 298 -3.30 1.85 -15.69
CA VAL A 298 -3.56 2.94 -14.74
C VAL A 298 -5.03 3.01 -14.36
N LYS A 299 -5.94 2.83 -15.32
CA LYS A 299 -7.38 2.80 -15.06
C LYS A 299 -7.78 1.60 -14.19
N GLY A 300 -7.23 0.42 -14.48
CA GLY A 300 -7.39 -0.78 -13.65
C GLY A 300 -6.96 -0.53 -12.21
N LEU A 301 -5.72 -0.07 -12.01
CA LEU A 301 -5.17 0.24 -10.69
C LEU A 301 -6.05 1.21 -9.89
N ARG A 302 -6.55 2.28 -10.52
CA ARG A 302 -7.47 3.22 -9.84
C ARG A 302 -8.74 2.52 -9.37
N VAL A 303 -9.31 1.65 -10.19
CA VAL A 303 -10.53 0.90 -9.84
C VAL A 303 -10.24 -0.07 -8.69
N SER A 304 -9.14 -0.81 -8.73
CA SER A 304 -8.77 -1.75 -7.67
C SER A 304 -8.52 -1.02 -6.35
N LEU A 305 -7.82 0.12 -6.37
CA LEU A 305 -7.63 0.96 -5.19
C LEU A 305 -8.95 1.52 -4.64
N LEU A 306 -9.85 2.00 -5.50
CA LEU A 306 -11.17 2.47 -5.07
C LEU A 306 -11.98 1.38 -4.37
N ARG A 307 -11.94 0.14 -4.89
CA ARG A 307 -12.58 -1.02 -4.27
C ARG A 307 -11.98 -1.37 -2.93
N ARG A 308 -10.64 -1.43 -2.87
CA ARG A 308 -9.90 -1.79 -1.65
C ARG A 308 -10.07 -0.79 -0.51
N PHE A 309 -10.07 0.51 -0.79
CA PHE A 309 -10.13 1.52 0.27
C PHE A 309 -11.55 2.04 0.59
N PHE A 310 -12.51 1.95 -0.35
CA PHE A 310 -13.79 2.62 -0.19
C PHE A 310 -15.00 1.72 -0.39
N THR A 311 -15.28 1.25 -1.61
CA THR A 311 -16.56 0.60 -1.91
C THR A 311 -16.52 -0.21 -3.21
N ASP A 312 -17.34 -1.26 -3.27
CA ASP A 312 -17.53 -2.09 -4.48
C ASP A 312 -18.69 -1.58 -5.36
N GLN A 313 -19.35 -0.50 -4.95
CA GLN A 313 -20.45 0.07 -5.72
C GLN A 313 -19.98 0.59 -7.08
N ILE A 314 -20.49 -0.03 -8.14
CA ILE A 314 -20.12 0.27 -9.53
C ILE A 314 -20.39 1.74 -9.88
N GLN A 315 -21.49 2.31 -9.40
CA GLN A 315 -21.86 3.71 -9.67
C GLN A 315 -20.82 4.68 -9.10
N PHE A 316 -20.40 4.49 -7.85
CA PHE A 316 -19.35 5.28 -7.22
C PHE A 316 -18.02 5.13 -7.96
N ILE A 317 -17.59 3.89 -8.23
CA ILE A 317 -16.32 3.60 -8.92
C ILE A 317 -16.29 4.23 -10.31
N ASN A 318 -17.39 4.16 -11.06
CA ASN A 318 -17.47 4.69 -12.41
C ASN A 318 -17.23 6.20 -12.47
N ILE A 319 -17.72 6.93 -11.48
CA ILE A 319 -17.46 8.37 -11.35
C ILE A 319 -16.02 8.56 -10.85
N ALA A 320 -15.67 7.93 -9.74
CA ALA A 320 -14.41 8.19 -9.04
C ALA A 320 -13.16 7.92 -9.90
N LYS A 321 -13.15 6.84 -10.70
CA LYS A 321 -11.98 6.46 -11.53
C LYS A 321 -11.53 7.54 -12.51
N GLU A 322 -12.46 8.41 -12.92
CA GLU A 322 -12.18 9.51 -13.85
C GLU A 322 -11.52 10.71 -13.14
N PHE A 323 -11.72 10.89 -11.83
CA PHE A 323 -11.23 12.06 -11.08
C PHE A 323 -10.02 11.76 -10.16
N VAL A 324 -9.82 10.51 -9.74
CA VAL A 324 -8.77 10.16 -8.78
C VAL A 324 -7.46 9.76 -9.45
N LYS A 325 -6.33 10.04 -8.80
CA LYS A 325 -4.99 9.58 -9.20
C LYS A 325 -4.41 8.63 -8.15
N ILE A 326 -3.47 7.77 -8.57
CA ILE A 326 -2.75 6.86 -7.68
C ILE A 326 -2.05 7.63 -6.53
N THR A 327 -1.50 8.82 -6.83
CA THR A 327 -0.86 9.70 -5.85
C THR A 327 -1.79 10.20 -4.75
N ASP A 328 -3.11 10.23 -5.00
CA ASP A 328 -4.07 10.66 -3.98
C ASP A 328 -4.24 9.58 -2.89
N PHE A 329 -4.04 8.31 -3.22
CA PHE A 329 -4.07 7.20 -2.26
C PHE A 329 -2.83 7.19 -1.35
N HIS A 330 -1.66 7.57 -1.85
CA HIS A 330 -0.48 7.74 -0.98
C HIS A 330 -0.75 8.73 0.15
N ARG A 331 -1.36 9.88 -0.16
CA ARG A 331 -1.73 10.89 0.85
C ARG A 331 -2.81 10.41 1.82
N LEU A 332 -3.68 9.51 1.35
CA LEU A 332 -4.71 8.89 2.18
C LEU A 332 -4.09 7.93 3.19
N ILE A 333 -3.21 7.04 2.74
CA ILE A 333 -2.50 6.04 3.55
C ILE A 333 -1.73 6.70 4.70
N ASP A 334 -1.08 7.83 4.44
CA ASP A 334 -0.35 8.59 5.48
C ASP A 334 -1.25 9.17 6.59
N LYS A 335 -2.57 9.10 6.42
CA LYS A 335 -3.60 9.58 7.34
C LYS A 335 -4.57 8.47 7.75
N MET A 336 -4.16 7.22 7.61
CA MET A 336 -4.94 6.06 8.06
C MET A 336 -4.33 5.42 9.30
N VAL A 337 -5.20 4.90 10.16
CA VAL A 337 -4.89 4.07 11.31
C VAL A 337 -5.55 2.72 11.07
N PHE A 338 -4.75 1.67 10.98
CA PHE A 338 -5.23 0.32 10.71
C PHE A 338 -4.32 -0.73 11.36
N PRO A 339 -4.88 -1.88 11.78
CA PRO A 339 -4.11 -3.05 12.20
C PRO A 339 -3.25 -3.64 11.06
N PRO A 340 -2.13 -4.33 11.34
CA PRO A 340 -1.23 -4.85 10.30
C PRO A 340 -1.89 -5.80 9.29
N THR A 341 -2.83 -6.62 9.75
CA THR A 341 -3.59 -7.59 8.93
C THR A 341 -4.95 -7.05 8.49
N SER A 342 -5.10 -5.72 8.46
CA SER A 342 -6.37 -5.09 8.09
C SER A 342 -6.69 -5.29 6.61
N HIS A 343 -7.96 -5.60 6.33
CA HIS A 343 -8.56 -5.66 4.99
C HIS A 343 -9.77 -4.73 4.85
N GLY A 344 -10.09 -3.96 5.90
CA GLY A 344 -11.25 -3.08 5.97
C GLY A 344 -11.16 -1.87 5.04
N LYS A 345 -12.27 -1.15 4.94
CA LYS A 345 -12.42 0.06 4.11
C LYS A 345 -12.57 1.29 5.01
N LEU A 346 -12.72 2.47 4.40
CA LEU A 346 -12.86 3.74 5.13
C LEU A 346 -14.31 4.21 5.33
N GLY A 347 -15.27 3.52 4.72
CA GLY A 347 -16.71 3.84 4.78
C GLY A 347 -17.17 5.01 3.90
N GLY A 348 -18.49 5.23 3.90
CA GLY A 348 -19.21 6.13 3.01
C GLY A 348 -18.78 7.59 3.15
N LYS A 349 -18.88 8.18 4.34
CA LYS A 349 -18.46 9.59 4.56
C LYS A 349 -17.03 9.86 4.10
N SER A 350 -16.11 8.94 4.37
CA SER A 350 -14.72 9.05 3.91
C SER A 350 -14.63 8.99 2.39
N ALA A 351 -15.35 8.07 1.75
CA ALA A 351 -15.43 7.94 0.30
C ALA A 351 -16.01 9.20 -0.37
N GLY A 352 -17.13 9.72 0.14
CA GLY A 352 -17.78 10.92 -0.33
C GLY A 352 -16.88 12.15 -0.23
N LEU A 353 -16.23 12.37 0.92
CA LEU A 353 -15.29 13.47 1.11
C LEU A 353 -14.07 13.35 0.19
N PHE A 354 -13.51 12.15 0.05
CA PHE A 354 -12.37 11.89 -0.82
C PHE A 354 -12.70 12.18 -2.29
N LEU A 355 -13.83 11.69 -2.77
CA LEU A 355 -14.30 11.90 -4.13
C LEU A 355 -14.60 13.38 -4.41
N ALA A 356 -15.40 14.02 -3.55
CA ALA A 356 -15.79 15.42 -3.70
C ALA A 356 -14.57 16.35 -3.74
N LYS A 357 -13.58 16.11 -2.88
CA LYS A 357 -12.32 16.87 -2.86
C LYS A 357 -11.56 16.76 -4.17
N ASN A 358 -11.51 15.57 -4.78
CA ASN A 358 -10.77 15.34 -6.03
C ASN A 358 -11.51 15.91 -7.24
N ILE A 359 -12.85 15.79 -7.29
CA ILE A 359 -13.68 16.46 -8.31
C ILE A 359 -13.44 17.97 -8.25
N LEU A 360 -13.62 18.59 -7.07
CA LEU A 360 -13.46 20.04 -6.91
C LEU A 360 -12.05 20.51 -7.29
N ARG A 361 -11.00 19.78 -6.91
CA ARG A 361 -9.62 20.12 -7.29
C ARG A 361 -9.39 20.13 -8.80
N ARG A 362 -10.03 19.21 -9.52
CA ARG A 362 -9.93 19.14 -10.98
C ARG A 362 -10.74 20.25 -11.64
N GLU A 363 -12.02 20.36 -11.28
CA GLU A 363 -12.95 21.34 -11.88
C GLU A 363 -12.50 22.78 -11.62
N VAL A 364 -12.01 23.11 -10.42
CA VAL A 364 -11.49 24.45 -10.11
C VAL A 364 -10.26 24.78 -10.96
N LYS A 365 -9.40 23.78 -11.23
CA LYS A 365 -8.22 23.94 -12.09
C LYS A 365 -8.64 24.14 -13.55
N ASP A 366 -9.57 23.34 -14.04
CA ASP A 366 -10.01 23.35 -15.44
C ASP A 366 -10.84 24.61 -15.75
N ALA A 367 -11.65 25.09 -14.79
CA ALA A 367 -12.46 26.30 -14.94
C ALA A 367 -11.69 27.62 -14.69
N GLY A 368 -10.40 27.56 -14.31
CA GLY A 368 -9.59 28.75 -14.01
C GLY A 368 -10.11 29.58 -12.83
N ILE A 369 -10.94 29.00 -11.97
CA ILE A 369 -11.56 29.71 -10.84
C ILE A 369 -10.52 29.81 -9.71
N THR A 370 -10.28 31.01 -9.20
CA THR A 370 -9.38 31.28 -8.06
C THR A 370 -10.06 31.03 -6.69
N LEU A 371 -10.94 30.03 -6.59
CA LEU A 371 -11.63 29.72 -5.34
C LEU A 371 -10.81 28.74 -4.49
N LYS A 372 -10.38 29.18 -3.31
CA LYS A 372 -9.56 28.36 -2.41
C LYS A 372 -10.42 27.41 -1.59
N VAL A 373 -10.82 26.30 -2.19
CA VAL A 373 -11.51 25.20 -1.48
C VAL A 373 -10.54 24.53 -0.51
N LYS A 374 -10.92 24.43 0.77
CA LYS A 374 -10.15 23.76 1.82
C LYS A 374 -10.96 22.62 2.40
N THR A 375 -10.28 21.50 2.67
CA THR A 375 -10.82 20.39 3.45
C THR A 375 -10.14 20.36 4.82
N PRO A 376 -10.87 20.13 5.92
CA PRO A 376 -10.25 19.98 7.25
C PRO A 376 -9.19 18.87 7.25
N LYS A 377 -8.20 18.98 8.15
CA LYS A 377 -7.31 17.86 8.44
C LYS A 377 -8.18 16.68 8.89
N THR A 378 -7.94 15.52 8.29
CA THR A 378 -8.76 14.33 8.48
C THR A 378 -7.84 13.12 8.60
N TRP A 379 -8.10 12.30 9.60
CA TRP A 379 -7.51 10.97 9.79
C TRP A 379 -8.63 9.94 9.77
N HIS A 380 -8.32 8.72 9.35
CA HIS A 380 -9.29 7.64 9.20
C HIS A 380 -8.86 6.39 9.95
N ILE A 381 -9.81 5.69 10.56
CA ILE A 381 -9.64 4.34 11.08
C ILE A 381 -10.42 3.40 10.17
N THR A 382 -9.82 2.26 9.82
CA THR A 382 -10.44 1.25 8.96
C THR A 382 -11.63 0.59 9.64
N SER A 383 -12.55 0.09 8.81
CA SER A 383 -13.85 -0.42 9.24
C SER A 383 -13.79 -1.73 10.02
N ASP A 384 -12.77 -2.54 9.73
CA ASP A 384 -12.43 -3.77 10.46
C ASP A 384 -11.69 -3.49 11.78
N GLY A 385 -11.31 -2.24 12.06
CA GLY A 385 -10.66 -1.87 13.32
C GLY A 385 -11.50 -2.22 14.56
N ILE A 386 -12.84 -2.20 14.42
CA ILE A 386 -13.75 -2.63 15.49
C ILE A 386 -13.61 -4.13 15.80
N MET A 387 -13.36 -4.96 14.77
CA MET A 387 -13.21 -6.41 14.92
C MET A 387 -11.93 -6.72 15.70
N HIS A 388 -10.83 -6.06 15.32
CA HIS A 388 -9.55 -6.18 16.03
C HIS A 388 -9.63 -5.66 17.46
N PHE A 389 -10.38 -4.58 17.68
CA PHE A 389 -10.63 -4.06 19.03
C PHE A 389 -11.41 -5.06 19.88
N MET A 390 -12.48 -5.67 19.36
CA MET A 390 -13.26 -6.65 20.13
C MET A 390 -12.46 -7.93 20.38
N TYR A 391 -11.74 -8.45 19.39
CA TYR A 391 -10.89 -9.63 19.55
C TYR A 391 -9.77 -9.43 20.59
N HIS A 392 -9.20 -8.22 20.64
CA HIS A 392 -8.17 -7.91 21.63
C HIS A 392 -8.69 -7.89 23.08
N ASN A 393 -10.01 -7.74 23.27
CA ASN A 393 -10.65 -7.61 24.58
C ASN A 393 -11.64 -8.75 24.88
N ASP A 394 -11.63 -9.83 24.09
CA ASP A 394 -12.54 -10.99 24.23
C ASP A 394 -14.04 -10.59 24.27
N LEU A 395 -14.45 -9.67 23.37
CA LEU A 395 -15.82 -9.11 23.31
C LEU A 395 -16.70 -9.72 22.21
N GLU A 396 -16.44 -10.95 21.77
CA GLU A 396 -17.16 -11.58 20.66
C GLU A 396 -18.67 -11.77 20.92
N GLU A 397 -19.07 -11.94 22.18
CA GLU A 397 -20.49 -12.09 22.56
C GLU A 397 -21.34 -10.89 22.13
N VAL A 398 -20.74 -9.71 21.98
CA VAL A 398 -21.44 -8.48 21.56
C VAL A 398 -22.04 -8.61 20.16
N TYR A 399 -21.53 -9.48 19.29
CA TYR A 399 -22.13 -9.68 17.96
C TYR A 399 -23.55 -10.24 18.03
N GLU A 400 -23.91 -10.95 19.11
CA GLU A 400 -25.23 -11.54 19.29
C GLU A 400 -26.32 -10.48 19.50
N GLN A 401 -25.94 -9.27 19.93
CA GLN A 401 -26.85 -8.13 20.15
C GLN A 401 -27.78 -7.86 18.98
N LYS A 402 -27.30 -8.01 17.74
CA LYS A 402 -28.10 -7.73 16.55
C LYS A 402 -29.25 -8.73 16.34
N TYR A 403 -29.26 -9.85 17.07
CA TYR A 403 -30.29 -10.90 17.00
C TYR A 403 -31.23 -10.92 18.21
N LYS A 404 -30.97 -10.08 19.21
CA LYS A 404 -31.83 -9.95 20.40
C LYS A 404 -33.08 -9.12 20.12
N ASP A 405 -34.06 -9.22 21.01
CA ASP A 405 -35.21 -8.32 20.99
C ASP A 405 -34.77 -6.86 21.21
N ILE A 406 -35.44 -5.92 20.54
CA ILE A 406 -35.02 -4.51 20.58
C ILE A 406 -35.11 -3.89 21.97
N GLU A 407 -36.02 -4.36 22.82
CA GLU A 407 -36.14 -3.87 24.19
C GLU A 407 -35.00 -4.40 25.07
N GLU A 408 -34.54 -5.64 24.84
CA GLU A 408 -33.35 -6.20 25.49
C GLU A 408 -32.09 -5.42 25.09
N VAL A 409 -31.92 -5.17 23.78
CA VAL A 409 -30.81 -4.34 23.26
C VAL A 409 -30.80 -2.96 23.93
N ARG A 410 -31.97 -2.33 24.09
CA ARG A 410 -32.09 -1.01 24.72
C ARG A 410 -31.66 -1.03 26.18
N LEU A 411 -31.98 -2.09 26.92
CA LEU A 411 -31.60 -2.28 28.33
C LEU A 411 -30.10 -2.53 28.49
N GLU A 412 -29.50 -3.33 27.61
CA GLU A 412 -28.08 -3.73 27.71
C GLU A 412 -27.12 -2.68 27.11
N TYR A 413 -27.58 -1.85 26.16
CA TYR A 413 -26.74 -0.89 25.45
C TYR A 413 -25.90 0.03 26.35
N PRO A 414 -26.40 0.60 27.47
CA PRO A 414 -25.56 1.39 28.38
C PRO A 414 -24.38 0.61 28.96
N GLN A 415 -24.56 -0.69 29.24
CA GLN A 415 -23.50 -1.56 29.75
C GLN A 415 -22.47 -1.86 28.66
N ILE A 416 -22.91 -2.09 27.42
CA ILE A 416 -22.02 -2.26 26.25
C ILE A 416 -21.16 -1.01 26.06
N VAL A 417 -21.75 0.19 26.16
CA VAL A 417 -20.99 1.43 26.07
C VAL A 417 -19.90 1.48 27.15
N GLN A 418 -20.23 1.17 28.41
CA GLN A 418 -19.22 1.16 29.48
C GLN A 418 -18.14 0.09 29.26
N MET A 419 -18.52 -1.10 28.81
CA MET A 419 -17.60 -2.18 28.50
C MET A 419 -16.59 -1.77 27.42
N PHE A 420 -17.05 -1.17 26.31
CA PHE A 420 -16.17 -0.66 25.27
C PHE A 420 -15.26 0.46 25.78
N LYS A 421 -15.78 1.38 26.61
CA LYS A 421 -14.98 2.49 27.15
C LYS A 421 -13.90 2.05 28.14
N ASN A 422 -14.10 0.92 28.82
CA ASN A 422 -13.13 0.32 29.75
C ASN A 422 -12.17 -0.68 29.07
N SER A 423 -12.33 -0.92 27.78
CA SER A 423 -11.49 -1.84 27.00
C SER A 423 -10.22 -1.15 26.50
N GLU A 424 -9.19 -1.95 26.23
CA GLU A 424 -7.89 -1.45 25.74
C GLU A 424 -7.82 -1.47 24.21
N PHE A 425 -7.15 -0.49 23.61
CA PHE A 425 -6.92 -0.50 22.16
C PHE A 425 -5.67 -1.30 21.82
N PRO A 426 -5.67 -2.07 20.70
CA PRO A 426 -4.46 -2.71 20.20
C PRO A 426 -3.29 -1.72 20.07
N PRO A 427 -2.04 -2.10 20.41
CA PRO A 427 -0.89 -1.19 20.45
C PRO A 427 -0.65 -0.41 19.15
N GLU A 428 -0.90 -1.04 18.00
CA GLU A 428 -0.74 -0.44 16.68
C GLU A 428 -1.76 0.68 16.44
N MET A 429 -3.02 0.44 16.83
CA MET A 429 -4.08 1.44 16.74
C MET A 429 -3.81 2.60 17.71
N LEU A 430 -3.40 2.31 18.94
CA LEU A 430 -3.04 3.33 19.93
C LEU A 430 -1.89 4.22 19.41
N LYS A 431 -0.86 3.61 18.81
CA LYS A 431 0.26 4.31 18.18
C LYS A 431 -0.20 5.20 17.02
N GLY A 432 -1.07 4.67 16.15
CA GLY A 432 -1.67 5.43 15.05
C GLY A 432 -2.48 6.64 15.52
N LEU A 433 -3.32 6.46 16.56
CA LEU A 433 -4.10 7.55 17.17
C LEU A 433 -3.19 8.60 17.83
N SER A 434 -2.11 8.18 18.49
CA SER A 434 -1.11 9.09 19.04
C SER A 434 -0.43 9.93 17.94
N PHE A 435 -0.08 9.34 16.79
CA PHE A 435 0.46 10.09 15.65
C PHE A 435 -0.58 11.06 15.05
N ALA A 436 -1.85 10.66 14.98
CA ALA A 436 -2.92 11.54 14.54
C ALA A 436 -3.02 12.78 15.44
N LEU A 437 -2.96 12.60 16.77
CA LEU A 437 -2.99 13.71 17.73
C LEU A 437 -1.81 14.66 17.60
N ASP A 438 -0.62 14.15 17.28
CA ASP A 438 0.55 15.00 17.03
C ASP A 438 0.34 15.90 15.79
N ASP A 439 -0.24 15.36 14.71
CA ASP A 439 -0.55 16.14 13.50
C ASP A 439 -1.69 17.15 13.73
N PHE A 440 -2.68 16.81 14.55
CA PHE A 440 -3.77 17.74 14.90
C PHE A 440 -3.33 18.88 15.83
N GLY A 441 -2.28 18.67 16.61
CA GLY A 441 -1.88 19.61 17.66
C GLY A 441 -3.01 19.73 18.71
N THR A 442 -3.31 20.95 19.15
CA THR A 442 -4.28 21.24 20.23
C THR A 442 -5.64 21.76 19.72
N LYS A 443 -5.95 21.54 18.44
CA LYS A 443 -7.23 22.01 17.87
C LYS A 443 -8.37 21.07 18.21
N PRO A 444 -9.60 21.55 18.50
CA PRO A 444 -10.74 20.68 18.76
C PRO A 444 -10.99 19.71 17.61
N LEU A 445 -11.45 18.51 17.95
CA LEU A 445 -11.66 17.40 17.03
C LEU A 445 -13.12 16.96 17.02
N ILE A 446 -13.53 16.30 15.95
CA ILE A 446 -14.78 15.55 15.88
C ILE A 446 -14.47 14.13 15.41
N VAL A 447 -14.96 13.15 16.15
CA VAL A 447 -14.89 11.72 15.80
C VAL A 447 -16.24 11.34 15.20
N ARG A 448 -16.24 10.89 13.95
CA ARG A 448 -17.46 10.59 13.19
C ARG A 448 -17.44 9.13 12.77
N SER A 449 -18.55 8.44 13.01
CA SER A 449 -18.85 7.17 12.32
C SER A 449 -18.79 7.35 10.81
N SER A 450 -18.32 6.35 10.08
CA SER A 450 -18.27 6.27 8.62
C SER A 450 -18.56 4.81 8.24
N SER A 451 -19.84 4.46 8.23
CA SER A 451 -20.32 3.10 7.94
C SER A 451 -20.12 2.74 6.46
N LEU A 452 -19.97 1.45 6.15
CA LEU A 452 -19.94 0.97 4.75
C LEU A 452 -21.27 1.18 4.02
N MET A 453 -22.39 1.18 4.76
CA MET A 453 -23.74 1.30 4.20
C MET A 453 -24.22 2.75 4.06
N GLU A 454 -23.49 3.71 4.62
CA GLU A 454 -23.95 5.08 4.77
C GLU A 454 -24.30 5.79 3.44
N ASP A 455 -23.63 5.39 2.36
CA ASP A 455 -23.85 5.89 1.00
C ASP A 455 -24.35 4.79 0.03
N GLN A 456 -25.04 3.75 0.53
CA GLN A 456 -25.73 2.80 -0.35
C GLN A 456 -26.99 3.42 -0.96
N VAL A 457 -27.08 3.36 -2.29
CA VAL A 457 -28.27 3.77 -3.04
C VAL A 457 -29.46 2.92 -2.59
N GLY A 458 -30.41 3.53 -1.88
CA GLY A 458 -31.61 2.86 -1.35
C GLY A 458 -31.63 2.65 0.17
N ALA A 459 -30.49 2.82 0.85
CA ALA A 459 -30.37 2.70 2.31
C ALA A 459 -29.55 3.88 2.88
N ALA A 460 -30.22 4.99 3.18
CA ALA A 460 -29.55 6.15 3.80
C ALA A 460 -29.50 5.97 5.33
N PHE A 461 -28.31 5.69 5.88
CA PHE A 461 -28.05 5.65 7.33
C PHE A 461 -27.80 7.04 7.95
N SER A 462 -28.17 8.11 7.23
CA SER A 462 -27.90 9.49 7.64
C SER A 462 -28.45 9.80 9.04
N GLY A 463 -27.53 10.06 9.97
CA GLY A 463 -27.85 10.55 11.32
C GLY A 463 -28.16 9.47 12.37
N LYS A 464 -27.99 8.18 12.07
CA LYS A 464 -28.25 7.09 13.04
C LYS A 464 -27.06 6.75 13.94
N TYR A 465 -25.86 7.13 13.52
CA TYR A 465 -24.62 6.84 14.25
C TYR A 465 -24.05 8.10 14.91
N LYS A 466 -23.38 7.93 16.04
CA LYS A 466 -22.85 9.05 16.84
C LYS A 466 -21.72 9.81 16.13
N SER A 467 -21.65 11.11 16.40
CA SER A 467 -20.49 11.96 16.10
C SER A 467 -20.16 12.77 17.35
N LEU A 468 -18.94 12.63 17.87
CA LEU A 468 -18.56 13.15 19.18
C LEU A 468 -17.52 14.27 19.03
N PHE A 469 -17.77 15.41 19.67
CA PHE A 469 -16.83 16.52 19.71
C PHE A 469 -15.85 16.37 20.88
N LEU A 470 -14.59 16.67 20.62
CA LEU A 470 -13.51 16.64 21.60
C LEU A 470 -12.84 18.02 21.64
N ALA A 471 -12.68 18.58 22.83
CA ALA A 471 -11.98 19.85 23.01
C ALA A 471 -10.49 19.76 22.64
N ASN A 472 -9.90 18.57 22.75
CA ASN A 472 -8.48 18.29 22.48
C ASN A 472 -7.53 19.28 23.18
N GLN A 473 -7.77 19.52 24.48
CA GLN A 473 -6.96 20.37 25.36
C GLN A 473 -6.30 19.52 26.45
N GLY A 474 -5.24 20.03 27.07
CA GLY A 474 -4.51 19.35 28.14
C GLY A 474 -3.27 18.59 27.67
N LYS A 475 -2.75 17.72 28.54
CA LYS A 475 -1.54 16.94 28.25
C LYS A 475 -1.84 15.90 27.16
N LYS A 476 -0.82 15.50 26.39
CA LYS A 476 -0.98 14.50 25.32
C LYS A 476 -1.67 13.21 25.80
N ARG A 477 -1.35 12.73 27.01
CA ARG A 477 -1.98 11.55 27.61
C ARG A 477 -3.47 11.72 27.84
N GLU A 478 -3.91 12.86 28.36
CA GLU A 478 -5.33 13.18 28.58
C GLU A 478 -6.08 13.29 27.25
N ARG A 479 -5.45 13.93 26.26
CA ARG A 479 -6.01 14.08 24.90
C ARG A 479 -6.13 12.73 24.19
N LEU A 480 -5.15 11.85 24.37
CA LEU A 480 -5.18 10.48 23.85
C LEU A 480 -6.28 9.67 24.51
N ALA A 481 -6.40 9.71 25.84
CA ALA A 481 -7.46 9.04 26.58
C ALA A 481 -8.86 9.51 26.13
N ALA A 482 -9.06 10.82 25.96
CA ALA A 482 -10.33 11.35 25.47
C ALA A 482 -10.63 10.95 24.01
N LEU A 483 -9.59 10.84 23.16
CA LEU A 483 -9.76 10.39 21.79
C LEU A 483 -10.12 8.90 21.72
N THR A 484 -9.41 8.04 22.47
CA THR A 484 -9.71 6.61 22.54
C THR A 484 -11.09 6.35 23.13
N ASP A 485 -11.48 7.11 24.17
CA ASP A 485 -12.81 7.06 24.78
C ASP A 485 -13.93 7.34 23.75
N ALA A 486 -13.77 8.40 22.95
CA ALA A 486 -14.73 8.74 21.90
C ALA A 486 -14.75 7.71 20.76
N VAL A 487 -13.60 7.16 20.37
CA VAL A 487 -13.52 6.09 19.35
C VAL A 487 -14.25 4.83 19.86
N ALA A 488 -14.03 4.43 21.11
CA ALA A 488 -14.70 3.29 21.73
C ALA A 488 -16.22 3.49 21.80
N GLU A 489 -16.69 4.69 22.14
CA GLU A 489 -18.12 4.99 22.16
C GLU A 489 -18.75 4.99 20.75
N VAL A 490 -18.02 5.44 19.73
CA VAL A 490 -18.47 5.34 18.33
C VAL A 490 -18.54 3.88 17.89
N TYR A 491 -17.58 3.03 18.28
CA TYR A 491 -17.68 1.59 18.07
C TYR A 491 -18.87 0.98 18.79
N ALA A 492 -19.08 1.27 20.08
CA ALA A 492 -20.26 0.78 20.80
C ALA A 492 -21.57 1.18 20.11
N SER A 493 -21.63 2.36 19.47
CA SER A 493 -22.83 2.83 18.76
C SER A 493 -23.29 1.94 17.61
N THR A 494 -22.45 1.04 17.06
CA THR A 494 -22.88 0.06 16.05
C THR A 494 -23.87 -0.97 16.60
N PHE A 495 -23.80 -1.21 17.91
CA PHE A 495 -24.65 -2.14 18.67
C PHE A 495 -25.79 -1.41 19.40
N GLY A 496 -26.06 -0.16 19.02
CA GLY A 496 -27.19 0.59 19.58
C GLY A 496 -28.55 0.10 19.04
N PRO A 497 -29.64 0.43 19.75
CA PRO A 497 -30.99 0.06 19.32
C PRO A 497 -31.34 0.68 17.95
N ASP A 498 -31.04 1.96 17.71
CA ASP A 498 -31.48 2.63 16.48
C ASP A 498 -30.84 2.05 15.19
N PRO A 499 -29.52 1.76 15.15
CA PRO A 499 -28.92 1.08 13.99
C PRO A 499 -29.37 -0.37 13.81
N ILE A 500 -29.61 -1.11 14.91
CA ILE A 500 -30.09 -2.50 14.86
C ILE A 500 -31.53 -2.52 14.32
N GLN A 501 -32.43 -1.73 14.90
CA GLN A 501 -33.82 -1.64 14.49
C GLN A 501 -33.94 -1.26 13.00
N TYR A 502 -33.17 -0.26 12.57
CA TYR A 502 -33.18 0.16 11.18
C TYR A 502 -32.75 -0.94 10.20
N ARG A 503 -31.70 -1.69 10.56
CA ARG A 503 -31.24 -2.82 9.73
C ARG A 503 -32.27 -3.94 9.69
N SER A 504 -32.89 -4.24 10.83
CA SER A 504 -33.97 -5.23 10.92
C SER A 504 -35.15 -4.88 10.02
N GLU A 505 -35.66 -3.63 10.11
CA GLU A 505 -36.79 -3.13 9.29
C GLU A 505 -36.52 -3.15 7.77
N ARG A 506 -35.24 -3.18 7.37
CA ARG A 506 -34.80 -3.16 5.97
C ARG A 506 -34.29 -4.51 5.47
N GLY A 507 -34.32 -5.56 6.29
CA GLY A 507 -33.78 -6.87 5.93
C GLY A 507 -32.25 -6.87 5.77
N LEU A 508 -31.56 -6.00 6.51
CA LEU A 508 -30.11 -5.77 6.44
C LEU A 508 -29.39 -6.25 7.71
N ILE A 509 -30.05 -7.04 8.56
CA ILE A 509 -29.48 -7.44 9.86
C ILE A 509 -28.31 -8.41 9.73
N ASP A 510 -28.36 -9.28 8.72
CA ASP A 510 -27.30 -10.25 8.40
C ASP A 510 -26.18 -9.63 7.57
N PHE A 511 -26.34 -8.38 7.11
CA PHE A 511 -25.25 -7.67 6.49
C PHE A 511 -24.14 -7.44 7.52
N HIS A 512 -22.92 -7.81 7.16
CA HIS A 512 -21.74 -7.59 7.99
C HIS A 512 -21.41 -6.09 8.00
N GLU A 513 -22.00 -5.38 8.95
CA GLU A 513 -21.79 -3.96 9.14
C GLU A 513 -20.44 -3.71 9.79
N GLU A 514 -19.54 -3.11 9.04
CA GLU A 514 -18.27 -2.63 9.55
C GLU A 514 -18.30 -1.10 9.71
N MET A 515 -17.56 -0.57 10.68
CA MET A 515 -17.60 0.84 11.05
C MET A 515 -16.24 1.50 10.88
N GLY A 516 -16.05 2.20 9.76
CA GLY A 516 -14.93 3.12 9.62
C GLY A 516 -15.13 4.31 10.55
N ILE A 517 -14.03 4.93 10.99
CA ILE A 517 -14.10 6.16 11.79
C ILE A 517 -13.32 7.27 11.11
N MET A 518 -13.90 8.45 11.05
CA MET A 518 -13.29 9.66 10.53
C MET A 518 -13.05 10.64 11.68
N ILE A 519 -11.79 10.97 11.94
CA ILE A 519 -11.38 11.97 12.94
C ILE A 519 -11.02 13.24 12.18
N GLN A 520 -11.69 14.36 12.48
CA GLN A 520 -11.48 15.62 11.79
C GLN A 520 -11.17 16.76 12.74
N GLU A 521 -10.35 17.70 12.26
CA GLU A 521 -10.22 19.01 12.88
C GLU A 521 -11.54 19.78 12.77
N VAL A 522 -12.02 20.32 13.89
CA VAL A 522 -13.19 21.20 13.91
C VAL A 522 -12.80 22.55 13.29
N VAL A 523 -13.58 22.98 12.30
CA VAL A 523 -13.41 24.29 11.67
C VAL A 523 -14.04 25.35 12.57
N GLY A 524 -13.24 26.33 12.97
CA GLY A 524 -13.71 27.45 13.78
C GLY A 524 -12.58 28.36 14.22
N THR A 525 -12.96 29.39 14.95
CA THR A 525 -12.06 30.34 15.61
C THR A 525 -12.39 30.41 17.08
N LYS A 526 -11.37 30.60 17.92
CA LYS A 526 -11.56 30.78 19.37
C LYS A 526 -12.12 32.18 19.65
N VAL A 527 -13.27 32.24 20.31
CA VAL A 527 -13.91 33.47 20.77
C VAL A 527 -14.15 33.34 22.28
N GLY A 528 -13.31 34.01 23.07
CA GLY A 528 -13.29 33.83 24.53
C GLY A 528 -13.06 32.36 24.93
N LYS A 529 -14.05 31.77 25.60
CA LYS A 529 -14.06 30.36 26.03
C LYS A 529 -14.66 29.39 25.00
N TYR A 530 -15.17 29.90 23.88
CA TYR A 530 -15.85 29.10 22.87
C TYR A 530 -14.98 28.91 21.63
N TYR A 531 -15.22 27.83 20.89
CA TYR A 531 -14.60 27.56 19.60
C TYR A 531 -15.69 27.22 18.59
N LEU A 532 -15.93 28.12 17.64
CA LEU A 532 -16.99 27.98 16.65
C LEU A 532 -16.62 28.69 15.33
N PRO A 533 -17.15 28.25 14.19
CA PRO A 533 -17.10 29.05 12.98
C PRO A 533 -18.14 30.18 13.06
N ALA A 534 -17.91 31.27 12.32
CA ALA A 534 -18.89 32.36 12.25
C ALA A 534 -20.24 31.87 11.69
N PHE A 535 -20.17 31.06 10.63
CA PHE A 535 -21.32 30.44 9.99
C PHE A 535 -20.98 29.01 9.58
N ALA A 536 -22.00 28.17 9.57
CA ALA A 536 -21.96 26.84 8.98
C ALA A 536 -23.26 26.59 8.22
N GLY A 537 -23.28 25.56 7.37
CA GLY A 537 -24.45 25.32 6.56
C GLY A 537 -24.38 24.04 5.74
N VAL A 538 -25.50 23.73 5.11
CA VAL A 538 -25.64 22.63 4.14
C VAL A 538 -26.11 23.22 2.82
N ALA A 539 -25.56 22.75 1.71
CA ALA A 539 -25.94 23.15 0.37
C ALA A 539 -26.42 21.94 -0.44
N PHE A 540 -27.48 22.13 -1.19
CA PHE A 540 -28.09 21.15 -2.08
C PHE A 540 -28.11 21.72 -3.49
N SER A 541 -27.69 20.90 -4.47
CA SER A 541 -27.71 21.28 -5.89
C SER A 541 -29.14 21.40 -6.44
N ASN A 542 -30.10 20.73 -5.80
CA ASN A 542 -31.52 20.84 -6.12
C ASN A 542 -32.29 21.45 -4.96
N ASN A 543 -33.21 22.35 -5.28
CA ASN A 543 -34.15 22.94 -4.33
C ASN A 543 -35.53 22.28 -4.44
N GLU A 544 -35.86 21.39 -3.50
CA GLU A 544 -37.20 20.83 -3.36
C GLU A 544 -38.14 21.77 -2.58
N PHE A 545 -37.59 22.70 -1.80
CA PHE A 545 -38.34 23.67 -0.99
C PHE A 545 -38.42 25.02 -1.72
N ARG A 546 -39.24 25.09 -2.77
CA ARG A 546 -39.42 26.30 -3.57
C ARG A 546 -40.47 27.23 -2.94
N TRP A 547 -40.02 28.23 -2.19
CA TRP A 547 -40.91 29.23 -1.56
C TRP A 547 -41.41 30.33 -2.52
N SER A 548 -40.93 30.34 -3.77
CA SER A 548 -41.39 31.27 -4.80
C SER A 548 -41.45 30.56 -6.15
N PRO A 549 -42.45 30.83 -7.01
CA PRO A 549 -42.53 30.27 -8.36
C PRO A 549 -41.34 30.68 -9.25
N ARG A 550 -40.60 31.74 -8.89
CA ARG A 550 -39.40 32.19 -9.58
C ARG A 550 -38.18 31.30 -9.34
N ILE A 551 -38.20 30.49 -8.29
CA ILE A 551 -37.11 29.57 -7.95
C ILE A 551 -37.35 28.25 -8.67
N ARG A 552 -36.42 27.87 -9.54
CA ARG A 552 -36.42 26.58 -10.22
C ARG A 552 -35.75 25.54 -9.34
N ARG A 553 -36.08 24.26 -9.56
CA ARG A 553 -35.46 23.15 -8.84
C ARG A 553 -33.92 23.15 -8.97
N LYS A 554 -33.40 23.53 -10.14
CA LYS A 554 -31.96 23.57 -10.45
C LYS A 554 -31.24 24.79 -9.86
N ASP A 555 -31.95 25.72 -9.23
CA ASP A 555 -31.35 26.94 -8.67
C ASP A 555 -30.67 26.68 -7.31
N GLY A 556 -30.80 25.45 -6.77
CA GLY A 556 -30.15 25.00 -5.54
C GLY A 556 -30.70 25.64 -4.26
N LEU A 557 -30.28 25.08 -3.13
CA LEU A 557 -30.66 25.52 -1.79
C LEU A 557 -29.44 25.53 -0.88
N VAL A 558 -29.22 26.64 -0.18
CA VAL A 558 -28.22 26.76 0.88
C VAL A 558 -28.94 27.11 2.16
N ARG A 559 -28.70 26.31 3.19
CA ARG A 559 -29.17 26.51 4.56
C ARG A 559 -27.98 26.92 5.41
N ILE A 560 -28.00 28.14 5.96
CA ILE A 560 -26.91 28.73 6.75
C ILE A 560 -27.39 29.02 8.16
N VAL A 561 -26.55 28.72 9.15
CA VAL A 561 -26.77 29.02 10.57
C VAL A 561 -25.51 29.66 11.17
N PRO A 562 -25.63 30.53 12.19
CA PRO A 562 -24.48 30.96 12.97
C PRO A 562 -23.94 29.80 13.81
N GLY A 563 -22.63 29.75 14.02
CA GLY A 563 -22.00 28.72 14.84
C GLY A 563 -21.90 27.35 14.15
N LEU A 564 -21.97 26.27 14.93
CA LEU A 564 -21.65 24.91 14.47
C LEU A 564 -22.69 24.35 13.49
N GLY A 565 -22.19 23.61 12.49
CA GLY A 565 -23.01 23.05 11.41
C GLY A 565 -23.98 21.94 11.82
N THR A 566 -23.87 21.39 13.04
CA THR A 566 -24.87 20.44 13.56
C THR A 566 -26.27 21.06 13.58
N ARG A 567 -26.38 22.36 13.91
CA ARG A 567 -27.65 23.12 13.84
C ARG A 567 -28.21 23.27 12.42
N ALA A 568 -27.37 23.17 11.39
CA ALA A 568 -27.84 23.20 10.01
C ALA A 568 -28.49 21.86 9.61
N VAL A 569 -28.06 20.76 10.24
CA VAL A 569 -28.54 19.40 9.97
C VAL A 569 -29.72 19.04 10.88
N ASP A 570 -29.59 19.31 12.17
CA ASP A 570 -30.60 19.04 13.19
C ASP A 570 -31.68 20.12 13.17
N ARG A 571 -32.95 19.70 13.19
CA ARG A 571 -34.09 20.62 13.32
C ARG A 571 -34.36 20.86 14.80
N LEU A 572 -33.75 21.90 15.35
CA LEU A 572 -34.15 22.44 16.65
C LEU A 572 -35.45 23.24 16.48
N SER A 573 -36.39 23.13 17.43
CA SER A 573 -37.69 23.81 17.38
C SER A 573 -37.58 25.34 17.44
N ASP A 574 -36.46 25.85 17.99
CA ASP A 574 -36.32 27.25 18.41
C ASP A 574 -35.23 28.02 17.63
N ASP A 575 -34.66 27.43 16.58
CA ASP A 575 -33.59 28.04 15.77
C ASP A 575 -33.98 28.13 14.28
N TYR A 576 -33.83 29.33 13.71
CA TYR A 576 -34.23 29.63 12.34
C TYR A 576 -32.99 29.79 11.44
N PRO A 577 -32.82 28.91 10.43
CA PRO A 577 -31.73 29.07 9.48
C PRO A 577 -32.03 30.18 8.46
N ILE A 578 -30.97 30.72 7.88
CA ILE A 578 -31.07 31.53 6.67
C ILE A 578 -31.09 30.58 5.47
N LEU A 579 -32.18 30.62 4.70
CA LEU A 579 -32.31 29.89 3.44
C LEU A 579 -32.02 30.82 2.26
N VAL A 580 -31.13 30.38 1.37
CA VAL A 580 -30.73 31.11 0.16
C VAL A 580 -30.80 30.17 -1.03
N SER A 581 -31.37 30.61 -2.15
CA SER A 581 -31.27 29.88 -3.41
C SER A 581 -30.16 30.50 -4.27
N PRO A 582 -29.03 29.80 -4.54
CA PRO A 582 -27.91 30.36 -5.30
C PRO A 582 -28.28 30.92 -6.68
N GLY A 583 -29.23 30.31 -7.39
CA GLY A 583 -29.69 30.82 -8.68
C GLY A 583 -30.55 32.08 -8.60
N GLN A 584 -31.05 32.41 -7.40
CA GLN A 584 -31.89 33.57 -7.13
C GLN A 584 -31.59 34.14 -5.72
N PRO A 585 -30.37 34.66 -5.48
CA PRO A 585 -29.90 34.95 -4.12
C PRO A 585 -30.65 36.11 -3.44
N ASN A 586 -31.26 36.99 -4.24
CA ASN A 586 -32.03 38.14 -3.75
C ASN A 586 -33.46 37.76 -3.30
N LEU A 587 -33.94 36.56 -3.62
CA LEU A 587 -35.27 36.08 -3.24
C LEU A 587 -35.22 35.44 -1.85
N ARG A 588 -35.52 36.23 -0.83
CA ARG A 588 -35.59 35.77 0.57
C ARG A 588 -36.90 35.04 0.86
N VAL A 589 -36.86 34.15 1.86
CA VAL A 589 -38.05 33.48 2.41
C VAL A 589 -38.93 34.47 3.16
N ASN A 590 -38.31 35.26 4.05
CA ASN A 590 -38.98 36.26 4.87
C ASN A 590 -38.88 37.63 4.18
N VAL A 591 -40.02 38.28 3.96
CA VAL A 591 -40.07 39.55 3.22
C VAL A 591 -40.36 40.72 4.15
N SER A 592 -41.23 40.53 5.15
CA SER A 592 -41.56 41.59 6.10
C SER A 592 -40.46 41.79 7.15
N PHE A 593 -40.39 43.01 7.70
CA PHE A 593 -39.44 43.33 8.76
C PHE A 593 -39.70 42.52 10.04
N GLU A 594 -40.97 42.35 10.41
CA GLU A 594 -41.38 41.58 11.59
C GLU A 594 -41.00 40.10 11.46
N GLU A 595 -41.20 39.49 10.29
CA GLU A 595 -40.77 38.10 10.03
C GLU A 595 -39.24 37.97 10.08
N ASN A 596 -38.51 38.94 9.54
CA ASN A 596 -37.04 38.92 9.58
C ASN A 596 -36.50 38.99 11.01
N ILE A 597 -37.14 39.74 11.91
CA ILE A 597 -36.77 39.76 13.33
C ILE A 597 -37.17 38.43 13.99
N ARG A 598 -38.42 37.99 13.81
CA ARG A 598 -38.96 36.79 14.47
C ARG A 598 -38.22 35.52 14.07
N TYR A 599 -37.86 35.41 12.80
CA TYR A 599 -37.20 34.24 12.19
C TYR A 599 -35.71 34.49 11.93
N SER A 600 -35.10 35.42 12.66
CA SER A 600 -33.64 35.58 12.64
C SER A 600 -32.97 34.43 13.42
N PRO A 601 -31.78 33.96 12.97
CA PRO A 601 -31.00 33.01 13.76
C PRO A 601 -30.67 33.59 15.13
N LYS A 602 -30.84 32.79 16.20
CA LYS A 602 -30.66 33.22 17.60
C LYS A 602 -29.38 32.68 18.24
#